data_AF-A0A7W2PLH3-F1
#
_entry.id   AF-A0A7W2PLH3-F1
#
_cell.length_a   1.000
_cell.length_b   1.000
_cell.length_c   1.000
_cell.angle_alpha   90.00
_cell.angle_beta   90.00
_cell.angle_gamma   90.00
#
_symmetry.space_group_name_H-M   'P 1'
#
loop_
_entity.id
_entity.type
_entity.pdbx_description
1 polymer ?
#
loop_
_entity_poly.entity_id
_entity_poly.type
_entity_poly.pdbx_seq_one_letter_code
_entity_poly.pdbx_strand_id
1 'polypeptide(L)' 'MYKIFVGFIFFSFFATATVPVNSELNAVLNSFHQAAGEANHKKYLGLLAEDAIFLGTDSAERWNKSEFSAFVKPYFS' A
#
# COMPACT_ATOMS: atom_id res chain seq x y z
N MET A 1 -15.92 47.60 15.64
CA MET A 1 -14.86 47.63 14.61
C MET A 1 -13.80 46.53 14.77
N TYR A 2 -13.54 45.97 15.97
CA TYR A 2 -12.62 44.81 16.13
C TYR A 2 -13.18 43.47 15.61
N LYS A 3 -14.51 43.31 15.57
CA LYS A 3 -15.21 42.08 15.10
C LYS A 3 -14.97 41.76 13.62
N ILE A 4 -14.68 42.77 12.78
CA ILE A 4 -14.33 42.57 11.36
C ILE A 4 -12.87 42.11 11.21
N PHE A 5 -11.98 42.56 12.10
CA PHE A 5 -10.58 42.15 12.12
C PHE A 5 -10.39 40.68 12.57
N VAL A 6 -11.26 40.18 13.46
CA VAL A 6 -11.23 38.77 13.91
C VAL A 6 -11.66 37.81 12.79
N GLY A 7 -12.51 38.24 11.87
CA GLY A 7 -12.97 37.41 10.74
C GLY A 7 -11.90 37.16 9.66
N PHE A 8 -10.95 38.08 9.49
CA PHE A 8 -9.91 37.97 8.46
C PHE A 8 -8.77 37.00 8.81
N ILE A 9 -8.56 36.73 10.11
CA ILE A 9 -7.52 35.80 10.59
C ILE A 9 -7.91 34.33 10.31
N PHE A 10 -9.20 34.03 10.13
CA PHE A 10 -9.67 32.66 9.87
C PHE A 10 -9.58 32.21 8.40
N PHE A 11 -9.24 33.10 7.44
CA PHE A 11 -9.26 32.76 6.01
C PHE A 11 -7.89 32.31 5.45
N SER A 12 -6.80 32.39 6.21
CA SER A 12 -5.43 32.27 5.65
C SER A 12 -4.73 30.92 5.86
N PHE A 13 -5.44 29.82 6.15
CA PHE A 13 -4.80 28.51 6.37
C PHE A 13 -5.31 27.41 5.44
N PHE A 14 -5.25 27.64 4.13
CA PHE A 14 -5.24 26.55 3.16
C PHE A 14 -3.80 26.20 2.83
N ALA A 15 -3.15 25.44 3.73
CA ALA A 15 -1.92 24.74 3.40
C ALA A 15 -2.26 23.65 2.38
N THR A 16 -1.82 23.80 1.14
CA THR A 16 -1.92 22.75 0.13
C THR A 16 -0.97 21.62 0.54
N ALA A 17 -1.50 20.56 1.14
CA ALA A 17 -0.72 19.35 1.36
C ALA A 17 -0.29 18.80 -0.01
N THR A 18 1.01 18.78 -0.27
CA THR A 18 1.55 18.15 -1.46
C THR A 18 1.43 16.64 -1.28
N VAL A 19 0.65 15.99 -2.14
CA VAL A 19 0.63 14.53 -2.21
C VAL A 19 2.02 14.11 -2.73
N PRO A 20 2.77 13.29 -1.97
CA PRO A 20 4.06 12.81 -2.46
C PRO A 20 3.90 12.14 -3.82
N VAL A 21 4.88 12.32 -4.71
CA VAL A 21 4.85 11.80 -6.10
C VAL A 21 4.54 10.30 -6.17
N ASN A 22 4.86 9.53 -5.12
CA ASN A 22 4.65 8.09 -5.04
C ASN A 22 3.61 7.67 -3.99
N SER A 23 2.68 8.53 -3.60
CA SER A 23 1.71 8.25 -2.52
C SER A 23 0.88 6.98 -2.77
N GLU A 24 0.39 6.77 -3.98
CA GLU A 24 -0.41 5.60 -4.36
C GLU A 24 0.44 4.32 -4.36
N LEU A 25 1.65 4.38 -4.91
CA LEU A 25 2.61 3.27 -4.86
C LEU A 25 2.93 2.87 -3.42
N ASN A 26 3.20 3.85 -2.57
CA ASN A 26 3.47 3.63 -1.15
C ASN A 26 2.25 2.99 -0.46
N ALA A 27 1.04 3.40 -0.79
CA ALA A 27 -0.18 2.81 -0.24
C ALA A 27 -0.35 1.34 -0.63
N VAL A 28 -0.04 0.97 -1.88
CA VAL A 28 -0.06 -0.43 -2.34
C VAL A 28 0.99 -1.25 -1.62
N LEU A 29 2.25 -0.79 -1.56
CA LEU A 29 3.35 -1.51 -0.90
C LEU A 29 3.10 -1.67 0.60
N ASN A 30 2.63 -0.61 1.28
CA ASN A 30 2.26 -0.70 2.69
C ASN A 30 1.14 -1.71 2.90
N SER A 31 0.11 -1.69 2.05
CA SER A 31 -0.99 -2.66 2.13
C SER A 31 -0.53 -4.10 1.89
N PHE A 32 0.45 -4.29 1.00
CA PHE A 32 1.03 -5.60 0.69
C PHE A 32 1.77 -6.16 1.89
N HIS A 33 2.68 -5.38 2.49
CA HIS A 33 3.43 -5.80 3.67
C HIS A 33 2.52 -5.97 4.91
N GLN A 34 1.54 -5.09 5.09
CA GLN A 34 0.57 -5.22 6.18
C GLN A 34 -0.26 -6.49 6.04
N ALA A 35 -0.76 -6.81 4.85
CA ALA A 35 -1.53 -8.03 4.62
C ALA A 35 -0.70 -9.29 4.90
N ALA A 36 0.60 -9.28 4.61
CA ALA A 36 1.51 -10.36 4.98
C ALA A 36 1.65 -10.49 6.51
N GLY A 37 1.90 -9.37 7.20
CA GLY A 37 2.04 -9.35 8.67
C GLY A 37 0.76 -9.74 9.43
N GLU A 38 -0.40 -9.48 8.85
CA GLU A 38 -1.72 -9.86 9.40
C GLU A 38 -2.14 -11.29 9.01
N ALA A 39 -1.30 -12.06 8.32
CA ALA A 39 -1.66 -13.35 7.74
C ALA A 39 -2.94 -13.29 6.87
N ASN A 40 -3.21 -12.15 6.23
CA ASN A 40 -4.37 -11.95 5.36
C ASN A 40 -4.06 -12.39 3.92
N HIS A 41 -4.13 -13.71 3.69
CA HIS A 41 -3.77 -14.35 2.42
C HIS A 41 -4.52 -13.75 1.22
N LYS A 42 -5.84 -13.51 1.37
CA LYS A 42 -6.69 -12.99 0.30
C LYS A 42 -6.26 -11.58 -0.12
N LYS A 43 -6.01 -10.68 0.84
CA LYS A 43 -5.58 -9.31 0.54
C LYS A 43 -4.15 -9.29 -0.02
N TYR A 44 -3.25 -10.09 0.55
CA TYR A 44 -1.85 -10.20 0.13
C TYR A 44 -1.71 -10.56 -1.36
N LEU A 45 -2.35 -11.66 -1.78
CA LEU A 45 -2.31 -12.11 -3.17
C LEU A 45 -3.19 -11.27 -4.10
N GLY A 46 -4.25 -10.65 -3.56
CA GLY A 46 -5.13 -9.75 -4.32
C GLY A 46 -4.43 -8.46 -4.79
N LEU A 47 -3.33 -8.08 -4.13
CA LEU A 47 -2.51 -6.91 -4.52
C LEU A 47 -1.49 -7.24 -5.62
N LEU A 48 -1.30 -8.51 -5.97
CA LEU A 48 -0.44 -8.92 -7.09
C LEU A 48 -1.20 -8.88 -8.41
N ALA A 49 -0.55 -8.39 -9.46
CA ALA A 49 -1.06 -8.48 -10.84
C ALA A 49 -1.36 -9.93 -11.24
N GLU A 50 -2.26 -10.14 -12.19
CA GLU A 50 -2.66 -11.49 -12.61
C GLU A 50 -1.49 -12.29 -13.20
N ASP A 51 -0.61 -11.62 -13.93
CA ASP A 51 0.60 -12.15 -14.56
C ASP A 51 1.87 -11.95 -13.70
N ALA A 52 1.71 -11.67 -12.40
CA ALA A 52 2.83 -11.44 -11.50
C ALA A 52 3.77 -12.66 -11.45
N ILE A 53 5.08 -12.36 -11.50
CA ILE A 53 6.16 -13.30 -11.26
C ILE A 53 6.81 -12.96 -9.93
N PHE A 54 6.79 -13.91 -9.00
CA PHE A 54 7.53 -13.82 -7.75
C PHE A 54 8.92 -14.42 -7.93
N LEU A 55 9.95 -13.69 -7.53
CA LEU A 55 11.33 -14.15 -7.50
C LEU A 55 11.74 -14.34 -6.03
N GLY A 56 12.04 -15.59 -5.68
CA GLY A 56 12.62 -15.91 -4.39
C GLY A 56 14.11 -15.59 -4.35
N THR A 57 14.76 -16.00 -3.26
CA THR A 57 16.20 -15.79 -3.07
C THR A 57 17.04 -16.83 -3.80
N ASP A 58 16.50 -18.03 -4.00
CA ASP A 58 17.18 -19.06 -4.78
C ASP A 58 16.91 -18.86 -6.28
N SER A 59 17.91 -19.15 -7.11
CA SER A 59 17.84 -18.95 -8.56
C SER A 59 16.76 -19.77 -9.28
N ALA A 60 16.32 -20.89 -8.68
CA ALA A 60 15.22 -21.71 -9.18
C ALA A 60 13.84 -21.21 -8.70
N GLU A 61 13.78 -20.29 -7.73
CA GLU A 61 12.54 -19.73 -7.20
C GLU A 61 12.01 -18.62 -8.12
N ARG A 62 11.41 -19.05 -9.23
CA ARG A 62 10.66 -18.19 -10.14
C ARG A 62 9.25 -18.74 -10.28
N TRP A 63 8.29 -18.10 -9.64
CA TRP A 63 6.92 -18.57 -9.58
C TRP A 63 5.96 -17.60 -10.25
N ASN A 64 5.00 -18.12 -11.00
CA ASN A 64 3.81 -17.34 -11.34
C ASN A 64 2.92 -17.19 -10.09
N LYS A 65 1.92 -16.31 -10.14
CA LYS A 65 1.01 -16.03 -9.02
C LYS A 65 0.32 -17.28 -8.44
N SER A 66 -0.05 -18.25 -9.28
CA SER A 66 -0.70 -19.48 -8.83
C SER A 66 0.26 -20.37 -8.05
N GLU A 67 1.46 -20.59 -8.59
CA GLU A 67 2.54 -21.35 -7.94
C GLU A 67 2.95 -20.71 -6.61
N PHE A 68 3.14 -19.39 -6.61
CA PHE A 68 3.49 -18.64 -5.41
C PHE A 68 2.37 -18.71 -4.37
N SER A 69 1.10 -18.56 -4.79
CA SER A 69 -0.04 -18.69 -3.88
C SER A 69 -0.08 -20.06 -3.20
N ALA A 70 0.13 -21.14 -3.96
CA ALA A 70 0.16 -22.49 -3.41
C ALA A 70 1.31 -22.68 -2.41
N PHE A 71 2.49 -22.13 -2.74
CA PHE A 71 3.67 -22.15 -1.88
C PHE A 71 3.45 -21.40 -0.56
N VAL A 72 2.89 -20.18 -0.61
CA VAL A 72 2.79 -19.35 0.61
C VAL A 72 1.62 -19.70 1.51
N LYS A 73 0.57 -20.34 0.98
CA LYS A 73 -0.67 -20.64 1.71
C LYS A 73 -0.47 -21.25 3.11
N PRO A 74 0.46 -22.19 3.35
CA PRO A 74 0.67 -22.77 4.68
C PRO A 74 1.24 -21.80 5.72
N TYR A 75 1.78 -20.65 5.31
CA TYR A 75 2.38 -19.65 6.22
C TYR A 75 1.41 -18.54 6.63
N PHE A 76 0.17 -18.55 6.12
CA PHE A 76 -0.86 -17.54 6.39
C PHE A 76 -1.96 -18.08 7.32
N SER A 77 -1.59 -18.88 8.33
CA SER A 77 -2.49 -19.52 9.30
C SER A 77 -1.95 -19.46 10.72
#